data_AF-A0A317M4L3-F1
#
_entry.id   AF-A0A317M4L3-F1
#
_cell.length_a   1.000
_cell.length_b   1.000
_cell.length_c   1.000
_cell.angle_alpha   90.00
_cell.angle_beta   90.00
_cell.angle_gamma   90.00
#
_symmetry.space_group_name_H-M   'P 1'
#
loop_
_entity.id
_entity.type
_entity.pdbx_description
1 polymer ?
#
loop_
_entity_poly.entity_id
_entity_poly.type
_entity_poly.pdbx_seq_one_letter_code
_entity_poly.pdbx_strand_id
1 'polypeptide(L)' 'MRKALQGLGALLTLMGISGAVDHLWTQPILGIVLNAFNRLVVRNVAVLQENALLANLGLAACGIVLVVCVESLTHSRGRG' A
#
# COMPACT_ATOMS: atom_id res chain seq x y z
N MET A 1 -16.48 -1.82 -10.49
CA MET A 1 -16.07 -1.54 -9.09
C MET A 1 -15.12 -2.58 -8.51
N ARG A 2 -15.41 -3.89 -8.57
CA ARG A 2 -14.53 -4.95 -8.02
C ARG A 2 -13.07 -4.90 -8.51
N LYS A 3 -12.86 -4.86 -9.83
CA LYS A 3 -11.51 -4.75 -10.43
C LYS A 3 -10.78 -3.47 -10.02
N ALA A 4 -11.52 -2.38 -9.80
CA ALA A 4 -10.95 -1.11 -9.34
C ALA A 4 -10.45 -1.21 -7.89
N LEU A 5 -11.27 -1.77 -6.99
CA LEU A 5 -10.88 -2.03 -5.59
C LEU A 5 -9.70 -3.00 -5.49
N GLN A 6 -9.68 -4.05 -6.31
CA GLN A 6 -8.57 -5.00 -6.35
C GLN A 6 -7.28 -4.35 -6.86
N GLY A 7 -7.38 -3.52 -7.91
CA GLY A 7 -6.27 -2.71 -8.40
C GLY A 7 -5.77 -1.70 -7.37
N LEU A 8 -6.67 -1.09 -6.61
CA LEU A 8 -6.34 -0.19 -5.50
C LEU A 8 -5.57 -0.91 -4.40
N GLY A 9 -6.03 -2.10 -4.00
CA GLY A 9 -5.34 -2.92 -3.01
C GLY A 9 -3.93 -3.31 -3.47
N ALA A 10 -3.80 -3.78 -4.71
CA ALA A 10 -2.49 -4.09 -5.30
C ALA A 10 -1.56 -2.87 -5.36
N LEU A 11 -2.11 -1.70 -5.73
CA LEU A 11 -1.35 -0.45 -5.78
C LEU A 11 -0.87 -0.01 -4.39
N LEU A 12 -1.72 -0.12 -3.35
CA LEU A 12 -1.34 0.16 -1.97
C LEU A 12 -0.26 -0.81 -1.48
N THR A 13 -0.36 -2.09 -1.84
CA THR A 13 0.67 -3.09 -1.52
C THR A 13 2.01 -2.71 -2.13
N LEU A 14 2.03 -2.41 -3.43
CA LEU A 14 3.26 -2.03 -4.15
C LEU A 14 3.84 -0.72 -3.62
N MET A 15 3.00 0.25 -3.28
CA MET A 15 3.40 1.54 -2.70
C MET A 15 4.05 1.33 -1.33
N GLY A 16 3.45 0.51 -0.45
CA GLY A 16 4.02 0.21 0.86
C GLY A 16 5.34 -0.56 0.76
N ILE A 17 5.42 -1.58 -0.10
CA ILE A 17 6.69 -2.31 -0.32
C ILE A 17 7.77 -1.37 -0.85
N SER A 18 7.44 -0.55 -1.85
CA SER A 18 8.40 0.39 -2.42
C SER A 18 8.83 1.46 -1.42
N GLY A 19 7.93 2.01 -0.60
CA GLY A 19 8.30 2.97 0.44
C GLY A 19 9.15 2.36 1.56
N ALA A 20 8.95 1.09 1.88
CA ALA A 20 9.81 0.35 2.81
C ALA A 20 11.20 0.11 2.21
N VAL A 21 11.26 -0.24 0.92
CA VAL A 21 12.53 -0.38 0.17
C VAL A 21 13.25 0.95 0.06
N ASP A 22 12.56 2.05 -0.29
CA ASP A 22 13.13 3.40 -0.42
C ASP A 22 13.78 3.89 0.88
N HIS A 23 13.22 3.46 2.03
CA HIS A 23 13.77 3.77 3.34
C HIS A 23 15.08 3.02 3.63
N LEU A 24 15.26 1.83 3.05
CA LEU A 24 16.49 1.02 3.16
C LEU A 24 17.52 1.36 2.07
N TRP A 25 17.04 1.73 0.89
CA TRP A 25 17.83 2.01 -0.30
C TRP A 25 17.11 3.01 -1.21
N THR A 26 17.66 4.20 -1.37
CA THR A 26 17.04 5.30 -2.12
C THR A 26 16.70 4.88 -3.55
N GLN A 27 15.41 4.88 -3.92
CA GLN A 27 14.91 4.33 -5.19
C GLN A 27 14.51 5.47 -6.16
N PRO A 28 15.22 5.68 -7.29
CA PRO A 28 15.03 6.90 -8.10
C PRO A 28 13.92 6.83 -9.17
N ILE A 29 13.48 5.64 -9.63
CA ILE A 29 12.74 5.51 -10.91
C ILE A 29 11.21 5.56 -10.78
N LEU A 30 10.64 5.08 -9.67
CA LEU A 30 9.17 5.05 -9.45
C LEU A 30 8.71 5.88 -8.24
N GLY A 31 9.59 6.72 -7.70
CA GLY A 31 9.35 7.45 -6.45
C GLY A 31 8.21 8.47 -6.49
N ILE A 32 7.72 8.90 -7.65
CA ILE A 32 6.58 9.85 -7.71
C ILE A 32 5.27 9.16 -7.31
N VAL A 33 5.02 7.95 -7.83
CA VAL A 33 3.79 7.21 -7.56
C VAL A 33 3.97 6.29 -6.36
N LEU A 34 5.07 5.54 -6.31
CA LEU A 34 5.27 4.55 -5.24
C LEU A 34 5.77 5.16 -3.93
N ASN A 35 6.36 6.35 -3.94
CA ASN A 35 6.71 7.08 -2.73
C ASN A 35 5.68 8.17 -2.38
N ALA A 36 4.51 8.18 -3.05
CA ALA A 36 3.45 9.15 -2.79
C ALA A 36 2.99 9.12 -1.34
N PHE A 37 2.90 7.92 -0.73
CA PHE A 37 2.58 7.77 0.68
C PHE A 37 3.60 8.46 1.60
N ASN A 38 4.90 8.28 1.34
CA ASN A 38 5.92 8.96 2.14
C ASN A 38 5.88 10.47 1.97
N ARG A 39 5.66 10.96 0.74
CA ARG A 39 5.61 12.39 0.42
C ARG A 39 4.38 13.10 0.98
N LEU A 40 3.22 12.45 0.93
CA LEU A 40 1.93 13.06 1.26
C LEU A 40 1.46 12.76 2.68
N VAL A 41 1.83 11.61 3.25
CA VAL A 41 1.34 11.16 4.56
C VAL A 41 2.47 11.16 5.57
N VAL A 42 3.52 10.38 5.35
CA VAL A 42 4.60 10.20 6.33
C VAL A 42 5.28 11.53 6.65
N ARG A 43 5.58 12.37 5.63
CA ARG A 43 6.18 13.70 5.85
C ARG A 43 5.33 14.65 6.70
N ASN A 44 4.01 14.48 6.69
CA ASN A 44 3.09 15.38 7.40
C ASN A 44 2.71 14.88 8.80
N VAL A 45 3.13 13.67 9.19
CA VAL A 45 2.79 13.08 10.49
C VAL A 45 4.06 12.66 11.23
N ALA A 46 4.42 13.39 12.27
CA ALA A 46 5.67 13.20 13.02
C ALA A 46 5.86 11.75 13.51
N VAL A 47 4.81 11.12 14.05
CA VAL A 47 4.83 9.73 14.52
C VAL A 47 5.16 8.74 13.40
N LEU A 48 4.68 9.01 12.18
CA LEU A 48 4.97 8.16 11.03
C LEU A 48 6.38 8.40 10.49
N GLN A 49 6.96 9.61 10.62
CA GLN A 49 8.34 9.85 10.22
C GLN A 49 9.32 9.03 11.06
N GLU A 50 9.13 9.00 12.38
CA GLU A 50 9.96 8.22 13.30
C GLU A 50 9.84 6.70 13.06
N ASN A 51 8.72 6.27 12.46
CA ASN A 51 8.41 4.87 12.18
C ASN A 51 8.17 4.61 10.69
N ALA A 52 8.88 5.31 9.80
CA ALA A 52 8.58 5.31 8.36
C ALA A 52 8.62 3.91 7.74
N LEU A 53 9.56 3.06 8.17
CA LEU A 53 9.62 1.66 7.73
C LEU A 53 8.33 0.89 8.11
N LEU A 54 7.93 0.98 9.38
CA LEU A 54 6.72 0.32 9.90
C LEU A 54 5.45 0.88 9.26
N ALA A 55 5.39 2.18 9.00
CA ALA A 55 4.25 2.83 8.33
C ALA A 55 4.07 2.27 6.90
N ASN A 56 5.17 2.09 6.16
CA ASN A 56 5.14 1.53 4.82
C ASN A 56 4.79 0.04 4.80
N LEU A 57 5.32 -0.73 5.76
CA LEU A 57 4.92 -2.14 5.96
C LEU A 57 3.43 -2.27 6.33
N GLY A 58 2.92 -1.38 7.17
CA GLY A 58 1.50 -1.30 7.51
C GLY A 58 0.64 -0.98 6.29
N LEU A 59 1.06 -0.04 5.44
CA LEU A 59 0.38 0.26 4.19
C LEU A 59 0.35 -0.96 3.26
N ALA A 60 1.47 -1.68 3.15
CA ALA A 60 1.56 -2.88 2.35
C ALA A 60 0.59 -3.97 2.85
N ALA A 61 0.54 -4.17 4.17
CA ALA A 61 -0.37 -5.11 4.80
C ALA A 61 -1.84 -4.74 4.56
N CYS A 62 -2.21 -3.46 4.68
CA CYS A 62 -3.55 -2.98 4.38
C CYS A 62 -3.94 -3.23 2.92
N GLY A 63 -3.01 -3.01 1.97
CA GLY A 63 -3.21 -3.33 0.56
C GLY A 63 -3.49 -4.82 0.32
N ILE A 64 -2.70 -5.70 0.94
CA ILE A 64 -2.88 -7.16 0.85
C ILE A 64 -4.24 -7.56 1.41
N VAL A 65 -4.59 -7.08 2.60
CA VAL A 65 -5.89 -7.35 3.24
C VAL A 65 -7.04 -6.90 2.34
N LEU A 66 -6.93 -5.72 1.72
CA LEU A 66 -7.95 -5.24 0.79
C LEU A 66 -8.12 -6.19 -0.41
N VAL A 67 -7.02 -6.65 -1.02
CA VAL A 67 -7.08 -7.61 -2.14
C VAL A 67 -7.76 -8.90 -1.70
N VAL A 68 -7.33 -9.47 -0.57
CA VAL A 68 -7.87 -10.73 -0.02
C VAL A 68 -9.35 -10.59 0.32
N CYS A 69 -9.75 -9.49 0.97
CA CYS A 69 -11.16 -9.22 1.30
C CYS A 69 -12.01 -9.07 0.03
N VAL A 70 -11.53 -8.32 -0.97
CA VAL A 70 -12.26 -8.16 -2.24
C VAL A 70 -12.43 -9.51 -2.93
N GLU A 71 -11.39 -10.33 -2.98
CA GLU A 71 -11.43 -11.68 -3.55
C GLU A 71 -12.39 -12.60 -2.79
N SER A 72 -12.32 -12.61 -1.46
CA SER A 72 -13.20 -13.39 -0.58
C SER A 72 -14.68 -13.01 -0.75
N LEU A 73 -14.98 -11.71 -0.82
CA LEU A 73 -16.32 -11.19 -1.11
C LEU A 73 -16.76 -11.44 -2.56
N THR A 74 -15.83 -11.77 -3.46
CA THR A 74 -16.16 -12.24 -4.81
C THR A 74 -16.61 -13.68 -4.78
N HIS A 75 -15.82 -14.51 -4.12
CA HIS A 75 -16.04 -15.94 -4.02
C HIS A 75 -17.39 -16.26 -3.35
N SER A 76 -17.75 -15.52 -2.29
CA SER A 76 -19.02 -15.71 -1.58
C SER A 76 -20.27 -15.38 -2.43
N ARG A 77 -20.12 -14.60 -3.52
CA ARG A 77 -21.25 -14.15 -4.36
C ARG A 77 -21.58 -15.11 -5.51
N GLY A 78 -20.75 -16.12 -5.77
CA GLY A 78 -20.96 -17.14 -6.81
C GLY A 78 -21.64 -18.43 -6.31
N ARG A 79 -22.05 -18.47 -5.04
CA ARG A 79 -22.74 -19.61 -4.39
C ARG A 79 -24.24 -19.35 -4.12
N GLY A 80 -24.84 -18.39 -4.82
CA GLY A 80 -26.27 -18.05 -4.72
C GLY A 80 -27.02 -18.49 -5.95
#